data_AF-A0A099J0P4-F1
#
_entry.id   AF-A0A099J0P4-F1
#
_cell.length_a   1.000
_cell.length_b   1.000
_cell.length_c   1.000
_cell.angle_alpha   90.00
_cell.angle_beta   90.00
_cell.angle_gamma   90.00
#
_symmetry.space_group_name_H-M   'P 1'
#
loop_
_entity.id
_entity.type
_entity.pdbx_description
1 polymer ?
#
loop_
_entity_poly.entity_id
_entity_poly.type
_entity_poly.pdbx_seq_one_letter_code
_entity_poly.pdbx_strand_id
1 'polypeptide(L)'
;MSVAQDAAGAPSRDPREGHKYFDLGRDWQKIKAEQGLTDDDMFAAYIVPFLDDSIQRRQVIRFASDPVGDPGFLGRQFEYLLQHGYIYDPRERAASPSLLKLGSQT
;
A
#
# COMPACT_ATOMS: atom_id res chain seq x y z
N MET A 1 -2.20 23.69 -50.37
CA MET A 1 -1.48 23.43 -49.10
C MET A 1 -2.50 22.89 -48.13
N SER A 2 -2.45 21.57 -47.90
CA SER A 2 -3.36 20.86 -46.98
C SER A 2 -2.60 20.62 -45.67
N VAL A 3 -3.18 21.02 -44.55
CA VAL A 3 -2.67 20.68 -43.22
C VAL A 3 -3.23 19.32 -42.82
N ALA A 4 -2.32 18.40 -42.49
CA ALA A 4 -2.62 17.09 -41.91
C ALA A 4 -2.40 17.13 -40.39
N GLN A 5 -3.19 16.30 -39.72
CA GLN A 5 -3.33 16.04 -38.28
C GLN A 5 -2.15 15.31 -37.62
N ASP A 6 -2.32 15.13 -36.30
CA ASP A 6 -1.65 14.23 -35.33
C ASP A 6 -0.43 14.80 -34.57
N ALA A 7 -0.29 14.67 -33.25
CA ALA A 7 -0.92 13.77 -32.29
C ALA A 7 -0.87 14.30 -30.84
N ALA A 8 -1.74 13.71 -30.02
CA ALA A 8 -1.57 13.41 -28.60
C ALA A 8 -1.48 14.55 -27.58
N GLY A 9 -2.66 14.98 -27.13
CA GLY A 9 -2.84 15.41 -25.74
C GLY A 9 -2.70 14.20 -24.81
N ALA A 10 -1.57 14.07 -24.14
CA ALA A 10 -1.46 13.26 -22.94
C ALA A 10 -1.70 14.19 -21.74
N PRO A 11 -2.69 13.93 -20.86
CA PRO A 11 -2.77 14.66 -19.60
C PRO A 11 -1.50 14.36 -18.82
N SER A 12 -0.78 15.40 -18.43
CA SER A 12 0.33 15.35 -17.47
C SER A 12 -0.15 14.62 -16.23
N ARG A 13 0.17 13.32 -16.11
CA ARG A 13 -0.09 12.53 -14.92
C ARG A 13 0.85 13.06 -13.85
N ASP A 14 0.30 13.83 -12.91
CA ASP A 14 1.04 14.32 -11.76
C ASP A 14 1.66 13.11 -11.03
N PRO A 15 2.99 13.09 -10.76
CA PRO A 15 3.66 11.94 -10.14
C PRO A 15 3.15 11.58 -8.73
N ARG A 16 2.23 12.36 -8.15
CA ARG A 16 1.65 12.15 -6.82
C ARG A 16 0.31 11.41 -6.87
N GLU A 17 -0.27 11.17 -8.05
CA GLU A 17 -1.47 10.35 -8.19
C GLU A 17 -1.14 8.85 -8.13
N GLY A 18 -1.10 8.31 -6.92
CA GLY A 18 -1.00 6.86 -6.74
C GLY A 18 -0.69 6.38 -5.32
N HIS A 19 -0.29 7.27 -4.42
CA HIS A 19 0.02 6.88 -3.04
C HIS A 19 -1.15 7.23 -2.13
N LYS A 20 -2.05 6.25 -1.90
CA LYS A 20 -3.01 6.33 -0.79
C LYS A 20 -2.23 6.20 0.52
N TYR A 21 -1.72 7.31 1.03
CA TYR A 21 -1.25 7.39 2.40
C TYR A 21 -2.49 7.42 3.29
N PHE A 22 -2.72 6.34 4.04
CA PHE A 22 -3.72 6.34 5.11
C PHE A 22 -3.12 7.10 6.30
N ASP A 23 -3.23 8.42 6.27
CA ASP A 23 -2.75 9.31 7.35
C ASP A 23 -3.97 9.97 8.02
N LEU A 24 -4.44 9.36 9.11
CA LEU A 24 -5.45 9.96 10.00
C LEU A 24 -4.82 10.93 11.03
N GLY A 25 -3.51 11.18 10.98
CA GLY A 25 -2.81 12.22 11.75
C GLY A 25 -3.26 12.35 13.21
N ARG A 26 -3.61 13.58 13.61
CA ARG A 26 -4.10 13.91 14.97
C ARG A 26 -5.47 13.30 15.30
N ASP A 27 -6.28 12.99 14.29
CA ASP A 27 -7.59 12.39 14.48
C ASP A 27 -7.49 10.92 14.90
N TRP A 28 -6.41 10.23 14.52
CA TRP A 28 -6.13 8.86 14.97
C TRP A 28 -6.08 8.73 16.49
N GLN A 29 -5.30 9.59 17.17
CA GLN A 29 -5.20 9.56 18.63
C GLN A 29 -6.50 9.99 19.30
N LYS A 30 -7.22 10.94 18.69
CA LYS A 30 -8.51 11.41 19.18
C LYS A 30 -9.56 10.30 19.13
N ILE A 31 -9.72 9.63 17.98
CA ILE A 31 -10.65 8.51 17.81
C ILE A 31 -10.31 7.37 18.77
N LYS A 32 -9.02 7.04 18.90
CA LYS A 32 -8.54 6.01 19.83
C LYS A 32 -8.95 6.34 21.27
N ALA A 33 -8.72 7.57 21.71
CA ALA A 33 -9.05 8.01 23.06
C ALA A 33 -10.57 8.12 23.31
N GLU A 34 -11.32 8.65 22.34
CA GLU A 34 -12.78 8.84 22.46
C GLU A 34 -13.55 7.52 22.44
N GLN A 35 -13.05 6.51 21.71
CA GLN A 35 -13.69 5.20 21.59
C GLN A 35 -13.08 4.13 22.49
N GLY A 36 -12.04 4.45 23.27
CA GLY A 36 -11.37 3.49 24.16
C GLY A 36 -10.72 2.32 23.41
N LEU A 37 -10.28 2.55 22.17
CA LEU A 37 -9.74 1.51 21.29
C LEU A 37 -8.27 1.25 21.60
N THR A 38 -7.87 -0.02 21.50
CA THR A 38 -6.46 -0.40 21.57
C THR A 38 -5.77 -0.12 20.23
N ASP A 39 -4.43 -0.17 20.21
CA ASP A 39 -3.69 -0.12 18.95
C ASP A 39 -4.07 -1.29 18.03
N ASP A 40 -4.38 -2.46 18.59
CA ASP A 40 -4.85 -3.63 17.84
C ASP A 40 -6.21 -3.37 17.18
N ASP A 41 -7.17 -2.78 17.91
CA ASP A 41 -8.48 -2.43 17.36
C ASP A 41 -8.37 -1.42 16.23
N MET A 42 -7.51 -0.41 16.40
CA MET A 42 -7.24 0.59 15.38
C MET A 42 -6.59 -0.02 14.14
N PHE A 43 -5.65 -0.96 14.33
CA PHE A 43 -5.03 -1.69 13.23
C PHE A 43 -6.06 -2.52 12.46
N ALA A 44 -6.89 -3.28 13.17
CA ALA A 44 -7.93 -4.12 12.57
C ALA A 44 -9.01 -3.29 11.86
N ALA A 45 -9.38 -2.13 12.38
CA ALA A 45 -10.44 -1.30 11.81
C ALA A 45 -10.02 -0.52 10.56
N TYR A 46 -8.76 -0.10 10.48
CA TYR A 46 -8.32 0.85 9.46
C TYR A 46 -7.19 0.34 8.56
N ILE A 47 -6.24 -0.41 9.14
CA ILE A 47 -5.06 -0.86 8.40
C ILE A 47 -5.35 -2.17 7.68
N VAL A 48 -5.96 -3.15 8.36
CA VAL A 48 -6.31 -4.44 7.75
C VAL A 48 -7.20 -4.28 6.50
N PRO A 49 -8.28 -3.49 6.49
CA PRO A 49 -9.12 -3.34 5.29
C PRO A 49 -8.38 -2.69 4.11
N PHE A 50 -7.44 -1.77 4.40
CA PHE A 50 -6.59 -1.17 3.38
C PHE A 50 -5.60 -2.19 2.78
N LEU A 51 -4.98 -3.01 3.63
CA LEU A 51 -4.09 -4.08 3.18
C LEU A 51 -4.85 -5.15 2.40
N ASP A 52 -6.04 -5.55 2.85
CA ASP A 52 -6.90 -6.50 2.15
C ASP A 52 -7.30 -5.99 0.76
N ASP A 53 -7.74 -4.74 0.63
CA ASP A 53 -8.05 -4.13 -0.69
C ASP A 53 -6.81 -4.11 -1.59
N SER A 54 -5.63 -3.81 -1.02
CA SER A 54 -4.36 -3.80 -1.74
C SER A 54 -3.94 -5.20 -2.20
N ILE A 55 -4.13 -6.22 -1.35
CA ILE A 55 -3.85 -7.63 -1.63
C ILE A 55 -4.79 -8.15 -2.72
N GLN A 56 -6.09 -7.88 -2.60
CA GLN A 56 -7.09 -8.25 -3.61
C GLN A 56 -6.76 -7.65 -4.98
N ARG A 57 -6.27 -6.41 -5.00
CA ARG A 57 -5.84 -5.71 -6.22
C ARG A 57 -4.42 -6.03 -6.66
N ARG A 58 -3.69 -6.88 -5.91
CA ARG A 58 -2.28 -7.22 -6.18
C ARG A 58 -1.39 -5.98 -6.30
N GLN A 59 -1.65 -4.95 -5.50
CA GLN A 59 -0.90 -3.71 -5.54
C GLN A 59 0.45 -3.84 -4.84
N VAL A 60 1.45 -3.12 -5.34
CA VAL A 60 2.73 -2.94 -4.65
C VAL A 60 2.54 -1.90 -3.57
N ILE A 61 2.97 -2.22 -2.34
CA ILE A 61 2.90 -1.31 -1.19
C ILE A 61 4.31 -0.83 -0.88
N ARG A 62 4.51 0.49 -0.85
CA ARG A 62 5.79 1.13 -0.51
C ARG A 62 5.73 1.67 0.91
N PHE A 63 6.75 1.37 1.71
CA PHE A 63 6.86 1.85 3.08
C PHE A 63 7.61 3.19 3.13
N ALA A 64 7.17 4.07 4.03
CA ALA A 64 7.82 5.37 4.24
C ALA A 64 9.21 5.23 4.88
N SER A 65 9.34 4.27 5.80
CA SER A 65 10.57 3.91 6.51
C SER A 65 10.84 2.40 6.36
N ASP A 66 11.95 1.90 6.89
CA ASP A 66 12.23 0.47 6.92
C ASP A 66 11.26 -0.22 7.90
N PRO A 67 10.39 -1.16 7.45
CA PRO A 67 9.47 -1.86 8.31
C PRO A 67 10.10 -3.04 9.06
N VAL A 68 11.31 -3.47 8.68
CA VAL A 68 11.93 -4.66 9.26
C VAL A 68 12.34 -4.40 10.71
N GLY A 69 11.70 -5.09 11.65
CA GLY A 69 11.95 -4.95 13.08
C GLY A 69 11.31 -3.71 13.72
N ASP A 70 10.42 -3.01 13.03
CA ASP A 70 9.64 -1.91 13.61
C ASP A 70 8.61 -2.48 14.62
N PRO A 71 8.59 -2.01 15.87
CA PRO A 71 7.63 -2.50 16.88
C PRO A 71 6.23 -1.87 16.74
N GLY A 72 6.06 -0.92 15.84
CA GLY A 72 4.83 -0.16 15.64
C GLY A 72 3.95 -0.73 14.53
N PHE A 73 3.06 0.12 14.02
CA PHE A 73 2.14 -0.25 12.94
C PHE A 73 2.84 -0.58 11.63
N LEU A 74 4.06 -0.08 11.41
CA LEU A 74 4.78 -0.31 10.16
C LEU A 74 5.28 -1.76 10.09
N GLY A 75 5.85 -2.27 11.19
CA GLY A 75 6.26 -3.66 11.29
C GLY A 75 5.09 -4.62 11.19
N ARG A 76 3.97 -4.30 11.85
CA ARG A 76 2.73 -5.11 11.76
C ARG A 76 2.15 -5.16 10.34
N GLN A 77 2.15 -4.04 9.62
CA GLN A 77 1.75 -4.02 8.19
C GLN A 77 2.62 -4.94 7.36
N PHE A 78 3.93 -4.88 7.59
CA PHE A 78 4.90 -5.71 6.88
C PHE A 78 4.71 -7.19 7.17
N GLU A 79 4.59 -7.58 8.43
CA GLU A 79 4.30 -8.97 8.82
C GLU A 79 2.99 -9.47 8.20
N TYR A 80 1.95 -8.64 8.21
CA TYR A 80 0.66 -8.98 7.59
C TYR A 80 0.81 -9.27 6.09
N LEU A 81 1.53 -8.42 5.34
CA LEU A 81 1.74 -8.64 3.91
C LEU A 81 2.53 -9.92 3.63
N LEU A 82 3.58 -10.21 4.41
CA LEU A 82 4.36 -11.44 4.26
C LEU A 82 3.50 -12.70 4.50
N GLN A 83 2.65 -12.68 5.53
CA GLN A 83 1.71 -13.77 5.82
C GLN A 83 0.72 -14.00 4.66
N HIS A 84 0.41 -12.95 3.89
CA HIS A 84 -0.48 -12.99 2.74
C HIS A 84 0.27 -13.19 1.40
N GLY A 85 1.51 -13.67 1.45
CA GLY A 85 2.26 -14.07 0.27
C GLY A 85 2.84 -12.90 -0.51
N TYR A 86 3.11 -11.76 0.12
CA TYR A 86 3.94 -10.73 -0.47
C TYR A 86 5.43 -11.01 -0.22
N ILE A 87 6.27 -10.53 -1.14
CA ILE A 87 7.72 -10.53 -1.05
C ILE A 87 8.18 -9.08 -0.88
N TYR A 88 9.06 -8.85 0.09
CA TYR A 88 9.63 -7.55 0.35
C TYR A 88 10.99 -7.38 -0.32
N ASP A 89 11.14 -6.27 -1.03
CA ASP A 89 12.41 -5.79 -1.53
C ASP A 89 12.93 -4.64 -0.64
N PRO A 90 14.00 -4.86 0.15
CA PRO A 90 14.57 -3.83 1.02
C PRO A 90 15.23 -2.68 0.25
N ARG A 91 15.62 -2.87 -1.02
CA ARG A 91 16.20 -1.80 -1.85
C ARG A 91 15.16 -0.77 -2.24
N GLU A 92 13.95 -1.25 -2.53
CA GLU A 92 12.82 -0.41 -2.91
C GLU A 92 11.92 -0.02 -1.72
N ARG A 93 12.15 -0.63 -0.55
CA ARG A 93 11.24 -0.60 0.61
C ARG A 93 9.81 -0.85 0.16
N ALA A 94 9.63 -1.92 -0.61
CA ALA A 94 8.38 -2.25 -1.26
C ALA A 94 8.02 -3.72 -1.05
N ALA A 95 6.77 -3.99 -0.71
CA ALA A 95 6.20 -5.32 -0.72
C ALA A 95 5.35 -5.50 -1.97
N SER A 96 5.55 -6.59 -2.69
CA SER A 96 4.80 -6.93 -3.90
C SER A 96 4.23 -8.35 -3.80
N PRO A 97 3.10 -8.66 -4.43
CA PRO A 97 2.57 -10.02 -4.45
C PRO A 97 3.63 -10.98 -4.98
N SER A 98 3.78 -12.14 -4.34
CA SER A 98 4.53 -13.24 -4.94
C SER A 98 3.90 -13.56 -6.28
N LEU A 99 4.57 -13.23 -7.37
CA LEU A 99 4.28 -13.81 -8.67
C LEU A 99 4.66 -15.29 -8.58
N LEU A 100 3.80 -16.11 -7.97
CA LEU A 100 3.76 -17.54 -8.22
C LEU A 100 3.48 -17.68 -9.72
N LYS A 101 4.59 -17.83 -10.46
CA LYS A 101 4.74 -18.37 -11.80
C LYS A 101 3.40 -18.80 -12.42
N LEU A 102 2.67 -17.86 -13.01
CA LEU A 102 1.60 -18.18 -13.95
C LEU A 102 2.30 -18.66 -15.23
N GLY A 103 2.77 -19.91 -15.21
CA GLY A 103 3.63 -20.44 -16.26
C GLY A 103 4.25 -21.79 -15.93
N SER A 104 3.45 -22.71 -15.39
CA SER A 104 3.72 -24.15 -15.42
C SER A 104 2.40 -24.88 -15.60
N GLN A 105 1.82 -24.82 -16.79
CA GLN A 105 0.92 -25.85 -17.34
C GLN A 105 0.47 -25.42 -18.74
N THR A 106 1.21 -25.83 -19.77
CA THR A 106 0.66 -26.58 -20.91
C THR A 106 1.77 -27.40 -21.52
#